data_AF-A0A259PP75-F1
#
_entry.id   AF-A0A259PP75-F1
#
_cell.length_a   1.000
_cell.length_b   1.000
_cell.length_c   1.000
_cell.angle_alpha   90.00
_cell.angle_beta   90.00
_cell.angle_gamma   90.00
#
_symmetry.space_group_name_H-M   'P 1'
#
loop_
_entity.id
_entity.type
_entity.pdbx_description
1 polymer ?
#
loop_
_entity_poly.entity_id
_entity_poly.type
_entity_poly.pdbx_seq_one_letter_code
_entity_poly.pdbx_strand_id
1 'polypeptide(L)'
;MTTGWSDAWERALDALELDVAAAERLLAAAHGTGGGMAPAVRTWRPPVDLGPLPASLEERARTLRDRQLEVARAVSEAVVRSRRQLAATRAVLGTVAERRPVYVDIDG
;
A
#
# COMPACT_ATOMS: atom_id res chain seq x y z
N MET A 1 -28.69 -17.07 20.68
CA MET A 1 -28.43 -16.66 19.27
C MET A 1 -27.39 -15.56 19.13
N THR A 2 -26.84 -15.01 20.23
CA THR A 2 -25.86 -13.91 20.17
C THR A 2 -24.43 -14.36 19.83
N THR A 3 -24.08 -15.58 20.21
CA THR A 3 -22.74 -16.15 20.03
C THR A 3 -22.35 -16.31 18.55
N GLY A 4 -23.29 -16.69 17.68
CA GLY A 4 -22.99 -16.98 16.28
C GLY A 4 -22.52 -15.77 15.47
N TRP A 5 -23.04 -14.57 15.76
CA TRP A 5 -22.57 -13.34 15.12
C TRP A 5 -21.33 -12.76 15.81
N SER A 6 -21.15 -12.95 17.12
CA SER A 6 -19.88 -12.63 17.79
C SER A 6 -18.71 -13.37 17.16
N ASP A 7 -18.82 -14.68 16.98
CA ASP A 7 -17.76 -15.49 16.36
C ASP A 7 -17.52 -15.09 14.89
N ALA A 8 -18.57 -14.66 14.18
CA ALA A 8 -18.45 -14.17 12.81
C ALA A 8 -17.66 -12.85 12.76
N TRP A 9 -17.94 -11.93 13.69
CA TRP A 9 -17.21 -10.68 13.83
C TRP A 9 -15.76 -10.90 14.23
N GLU A 10 -15.48 -11.82 15.16
CA GLU A 10 -14.10 -12.15 15.55
C GLU A 10 -13.29 -12.64 14.35
N ARG A 11 -13.81 -13.63 13.60
CA ARG A 11 -13.15 -14.13 12.39
C ARG A 11 -12.96 -13.04 11.33
N ALA A 12 -13.94 -12.16 11.17
CA ALA A 12 -13.86 -11.06 10.21
C ALA A 12 -12.77 -10.05 10.62
N LEU A 13 -12.69 -9.68 11.90
CA LEU A 13 -11.67 -8.77 12.42
C LEU A 13 -10.28 -9.40 12.34
N ASP A 14 -10.12 -10.69 12.66
CA ASP A 14 -8.85 -11.42 12.53
C ASP A 14 -8.32 -11.37 11.09
N ALA A 15 -9.20 -11.65 10.11
CA ALA A 15 -8.83 -11.62 8.69
C ALA A 15 -8.44 -10.21 8.24
N LEU A 16 -9.21 -9.19 8.63
CA LEU A 16 -8.92 -7.80 8.30
C LEU A 16 -7.61 -7.30 8.94
N GLU A 17 -7.31 -7.73 10.17
CA GLU A 17 -6.04 -7.41 10.83
C GLU A 17 -4.83 -8.03 10.12
N LEU A 18 -4.96 -9.27 9.64
CA LEU A 18 -3.92 -9.91 8.84
C LEU A 18 -3.69 -9.18 7.52
N ASP A 19 -4.76 -8.77 6.84
CA ASP A 19 -4.68 -8.00 5.59
C ASP A 19 -4.00 -6.64 5.81
N VAL A 20 -4.37 -5.92 6.87
CA VAL A 20 -3.74 -4.63 7.24
C VAL A 20 -2.27 -4.82 7.58
N ALA A 21 -1.92 -5.81 8.38
CA ALA A 21 -0.52 -6.11 8.71
C ALA A 21 0.30 -6.46 7.46
N ALA A 22 -0.29 -7.16 6.49
CA ALA A 22 0.36 -7.43 5.21
C ALA A 22 0.59 -6.14 4.40
N ALA A 23 -0.40 -5.25 4.33
CA ALA A 23 -0.27 -3.96 3.66
C ALA A 23 0.79 -3.06 4.31
N GLU A 24 0.83 -2.99 5.64
CA GLU A 24 1.85 -2.27 6.41
C GLU A 24 3.26 -2.79 6.09
N ARG A 25 3.46 -4.13 6.05
CA ARG A 25 4.75 -4.73 5.68
C ARG A 25 5.15 -4.42 4.25
N LEU A 26 4.21 -4.42 3.30
CA LEU A 26 4.49 -4.07 1.90
C LEU A 26 4.89 -2.59 1.77
N LEU A 27 4.22 -1.69 2.47
CA LEU A 27 4.60 -0.28 2.55
C LEU A 27 6.00 -0.13 3.13
N ALA A 28 6.31 -0.80 4.24
CA ALA A 28 7.64 -0.75 4.85
C ALA A 28 8.73 -1.27 3.90
N ALA A 29 8.48 -2.39 3.21
CA ALA A 29 9.41 -2.96 2.24
C ALA A 29 9.63 -2.03 1.03
N ALA A 30 8.58 -1.35 0.56
CA ALA A 30 8.68 -0.40 -0.57
C ALA A 30 9.53 0.85 -0.26
N HIS A 31 9.71 1.19 1.02
CA HIS A 31 10.65 2.24 1.43
C HIS A 31 12.11 1.78 1.45
N GLY A 32 12.38 0.47 1.36
CA GLY A 32 13.73 -0.09 1.23
C GLY A 32 14.26 -0.04 -0.22
N THR A 33 15.57 -0.22 -0.39
CA THR A 33 16.23 -0.29 -1.72
C THR A 33 15.99 -1.61 -2.46
N GLY A 34 15.31 -2.57 -1.83
CA GLY A 34 15.00 -3.86 -2.43
C GLY A 34 13.75 -3.79 -3.29
N GLY A 35 13.92 -3.84 -4.61
CA GLY A 35 12.84 -4.01 -5.59
C GLY A 35 12.18 -5.40 -5.47
N GLY A 36 11.50 -5.65 -4.36
CA GLY A 36 10.72 -6.86 -4.16
C GLY A 36 9.50 -6.87 -5.06
N MET A 37 9.27 -8.00 -5.74
CA MET A 37 8.03 -8.26 -6.47
C MET A 37 6.84 -8.13 -5.52
N ALA A 38 5.92 -7.21 -5.81
CA ALA A 38 4.67 -7.13 -5.05
C ALA A 38 3.93 -8.47 -5.19
N PRO A 39 3.49 -9.11 -4.09
CA PRO A 39 2.71 -10.33 -4.18
C PRO A 39 1.40 -10.07 -4.93
N ALA A 40 0.85 -11.11 -5.55
CA ALA A 40 -0.43 -11.02 -6.24
C ALA A 40 -1.50 -10.48 -5.28
N VAL A 41 -2.05 -9.30 -5.61
CA VAL A 41 -3.11 -8.68 -4.82
C VAL A 41 -4.37 -9.52 -4.99
N ARG A 42 -4.78 -10.24 -3.94
CA ARG A 42 -6.10 -10.87 -3.91
C ARG A 42 -7.17 -9.77 -3.99
N THR A 43 -8.20 -9.98 -4.79
CA THR A 43 -9.37 -9.09 -4.80
C THR A 43 -10.00 -9.09 -3.41
N TRP A 44 -9.89 -7.98 -2.70
CA TRP A 44 -10.53 -7.80 -1.41
C TRP A 44 -12.05 -7.84 -1.57
N ARG A 45 -12.71 -8.54 -0.67
CA ARG A 45 -14.16 -8.58 -0.57
C ARG A 45 -14.54 -8.21 0.86
N PRO A 46 -15.41 -7.22 1.06
CA PRO A 46 -15.86 -6.87 2.40
C PRO A 46 -16.61 -8.07 3.01
N PRO A 47 -16.46 -8.33 4.32
CA PRO A 47 -17.27 -9.33 4.98
C PRO A 47 -18.74 -8.86 5.00
N VAL A 48 -19.64 -9.78 4.69
CA VAL A 48 -21.09 -9.55 4.63
C VAL A 48 -21.80 -10.40 5.69
N ASP A 49 -23.06 -10.07 5.99
CA ASP A 49 -23.94 -10.86 6.85
C ASP A 49 -23.41 -11.12 8.27
N LEU A 50 -22.58 -10.21 8.79
CA LEU A 50 -21.97 -10.35 10.14
C LEU A 50 -22.96 -10.09 11.29
N GLY A 51 -24.12 -9.49 11.02
CA GLY A 51 -25.03 -9.04 12.06
C GLY A 51 -24.51 -7.80 12.82
N PRO A 52 -25.14 -7.42 13.96
CA PRO A 52 -24.72 -6.27 14.74
C PRO A 52 -23.31 -6.47 15.32
N LEU A 53 -22.52 -5.40 15.46
CA LEU A 53 -21.19 -5.48 16.07
C LEU A 53 -21.30 -5.67 17.59
N PRO A 54 -20.60 -6.64 18.21
CA PRO A 54 -20.64 -6.80 19.66
C PRO A 54 -19.94 -5.62 20.33
N ALA A 55 -20.52 -5.09 21.42
CA ALA A 55 -19.94 -3.97 22.15
C ALA A 55 -18.51 -4.27 22.66
N SER A 56 -18.23 -5.53 22.99
CA SER A 56 -16.88 -5.99 23.38
C SER A 56 -15.83 -5.86 22.27
N LEU A 57 -16.24 -5.84 21.00
CA LEU A 57 -15.35 -5.74 19.84
C LEU A 57 -15.29 -4.31 19.27
N GLU A 58 -16.03 -3.37 19.83
CA GLU A 58 -16.16 -2.02 19.29
C GLU A 58 -14.81 -1.28 19.24
N GLU A 59 -14.05 -1.35 20.33
CA GLU A 59 -12.74 -0.70 20.43
C GLU A 59 -11.72 -1.33 19.47
N ARG A 60 -11.76 -2.65 19.34
CA ARG A 60 -10.92 -3.40 18.40
C ARG A 60 -11.22 -2.99 16.96
N ALA A 61 -12.50 -2.93 16.60
CA ALA A 61 -12.94 -2.51 15.27
C ALA A 61 -12.55 -1.05 14.96
N ARG A 62 -12.67 -0.14 15.93
CA ARG A 62 -12.21 1.25 15.79
C ARG A 62 -10.71 1.35 15.56
N THR A 63 -9.92 0.69 16.41
CA THR A 63 -8.45 0.66 16.29
C THR A 63 -8.02 0.13 14.92
N LEU A 64 -8.65 -0.95 14.45
CA LEU A 64 -8.40 -1.51 13.13
C LEU A 64 -8.76 -0.54 12.00
N ARG A 65 -9.91 0.13 12.09
CA ARG A 65 -10.34 1.12 11.10
C ARG A 65 -9.35 2.28 11.00
N ASP A 66 -8.84 2.78 12.12
CA ASP A 66 -7.88 3.89 12.12
C ASP A 66 -6.57 3.47 11.45
N ARG A 67 -6.09 2.25 11.70
CA ARG A 67 -4.94 1.69 10.98
C ARG A 67 -5.20 1.54 9.47
N GLN A 68 -6.40 1.11 9.08
CA GLN A 68 -6.79 1.02 7.66
C GLN A 68 -6.74 2.40 6.97
N LEU A 69 -7.21 3.45 7.65
CA LEU A 69 -7.17 4.81 7.12
C LEU A 69 -5.73 5.33 6.97
N GLU A 70 -4.87 5.05 7.94
CA GLU A 70 -3.45 5.40 7.88
C GLU A 70 -2.74 4.69 6.72
N VAL A 71 -2.96 3.39 6.55
CA VAL A 71 -2.43 2.62 5.42
C VAL A 71 -2.93 3.19 4.08
N ALA A 72 -4.22 3.49 3.95
CA ALA A 72 -4.78 4.07 2.73
C ALA A 72 -4.15 5.42 2.38
N ARG A 73 -3.92 6.26 3.41
CA ARG A 73 -3.20 7.53 3.27
C ARG A 73 -1.77 7.30 2.80
N ALA A 74 -1.01 6.44 3.47
CA ALA A 74 0.39 6.15 3.14
C ALA A 74 0.56 5.59 1.72
N VAL A 75 -0.33 4.69 1.28
CA VAL A 75 -0.36 4.18 -0.10
C VAL A 75 -0.57 5.32 -1.10
N SER A 76 -1.53 6.20 -0.83
CA SER A 76 -1.82 7.34 -1.71
C SER A 76 -0.61 8.27 -1.84
N GLU A 77 0.06 8.56 -0.73
CA GLU A 77 1.30 9.36 -0.73
C GLU A 77 2.42 8.67 -1.52
N ALA A 78 2.61 7.36 -1.34
CA ALA A 78 3.62 6.59 -2.07
C ALA A 78 3.38 6.60 -3.60
N VAL A 79 2.12 6.47 -4.04
CA VAL A 79 1.75 6.58 -5.46
C VAL A 79 2.10 7.96 -6.03
N VAL A 80 1.80 9.03 -5.29
CA VAL A 80 2.12 10.40 -5.71
C VAL A 80 3.64 10.59 -5.83
N ARG A 81 4.42 10.13 -4.85
CA ARG A 81 5.89 10.20 -4.88
C ARG A 81 6.47 9.42 -6.06
N SER A 82 5.99 8.20 -6.30
CA SER A 82 6.41 7.37 -7.44
C SER A 82 6.15 8.06 -8.78
N ARG A 83 4.96 8.67 -8.96
CA ARG A 83 4.64 9.43 -10.19
C ARG A 83 5.58 10.62 -10.41
N ARG A 84 5.93 11.35 -9.35
CA ARG A 84 6.90 12.46 -9.41
C ARG A 84 8.29 11.97 -9.80
N GLN A 85 8.77 10.87 -9.20
CA GLN A 85 10.06 10.27 -9.52
C GLN A 85 10.14 9.82 -10.99
N LEU A 86 9.08 9.19 -11.50
CA LEU A 86 8.99 8.80 -12.91
C LEU A 86 9.02 10.02 -13.85
N ALA A 87 8.31 11.10 -13.50
CA ALA A 87 8.32 12.33 -14.29
C ALA A 87 9.72 12.98 -14.32
N ALA A 88 10.40 13.07 -13.17
CA ALA A 88 11.77 13.59 -13.09
C ALA A 88 12.76 12.73 -13.89
N THR A 89 12.66 11.40 -13.77
CA THR A 89 13.51 10.45 -14.52
C THR A 89 13.33 10.63 -16.03
N ARG A 90 12.09 10.77 -16.51
CA ARG A 90 11.80 11.04 -17.93
C ARG A 90 12.38 12.37 -18.38
N ALA A 91 12.27 13.43 -17.58
CA ALA A 91 12.84 14.74 -17.90
C ALA A 91 14.37 14.66 -18.05
N VAL A 92 15.07 14.01 -17.12
CA VAL A 92 16.52 13.83 -17.19
C VAL A 92 16.92 13.02 -18.43
N LEU A 93 16.29 11.88 -18.69
CA LEU A 93 16.57 11.06 -19.87
C LEU A 93 16.30 11.81 -21.18
N GLY A 94 15.23 12.61 -21.25
CA GLY A 94 14.95 13.49 -22.38
C GLY A 94 16.05 14.53 -22.61
N THR A 95 16.51 15.20 -21.55
CA THR A 95 17.61 16.17 -21.66
C THR A 95 18.95 15.55 -22.05
N VAL A 96 19.21 14.30 -21.66
CA VAL A 96 20.44 13.57 -22.07
C VAL A 96 20.37 13.15 -23.54
N ALA A 97 19.20 12.78 -24.05
CA ALA A 97 19.00 12.48 -25.47
C ALA A 97 19.22 13.71 -26.36
N GLU A 98 18.85 14.91 -25.89
CA GLU A 98 19.10 16.18 -26.57
C GLU A 98 20.57 16.61 -26.50
N ARG A 99 21.28 16.29 -25.42
CA ARG A 99 22.73 16.51 -25.27
C ARG A 99 23.53 15.34 -25.84
N ARG A 100 23.43 15.14 -27.16
CA ARG A 100 24.29 14.19 -27.87
C ARG A 100 25.76 14.62 -27.66
N PRO A 101 26.64 13.79 -27.06
CA PRO A 101 28.02 14.16 -26.86
C PRO A 101 28.68 14.36 -28.23
N VAL A 102 29.13 15.58 -28.51
CA VAL A 102 29.98 15.86 -29.67
C VAL A 102 31.40 15.66 -29.20
N TYR A 103 32.06 14.62 -29.70
CA TYR A 103 33.49 14.47 -29.54
C TYR A 103 34.16 15.54 -30.41
N VAL A 104 34.82 16.50 -29.76
CA VAL A 104 35.73 17.43 -30.44
C VAL A 104 37.06 16.72 -30.53
N ASP A 105 37.43 16.34 -31.74
CA ASP A 105 38.78 15.86 -32.01
C ASP A 105 39.72 17.07 -32.02
N ILE A 106 40.73 17.02 -31.16
CA ILE A 106 41.78 18.04 -31.04
C ILE A 106 43.05 17.40 -31.56
N ASP A 107 43.05 17.11 -32.86
CA ASP A 107 44.26 16.83 -33.61
C ASP A 107 44.94 18.16 -33.96
N GLY A 108 46.17 18.31 -33.48
CA GLY A 108 47.09 19.42 -33.76
C GLY A 108 48.22 19.03 -34.69
#